data_AF-A0A0C1R2Z0-F1
#
_entry.id   AF-A0A0C1R2Z0-F1
#
_cell.length_a   1.000
_cell.length_b   1.000
_cell.length_c   1.000
_cell.angle_alpha   90.00
_cell.angle_beta   90.00
_cell.angle_gamma   90.00
#
_symmetry.space_group_name_H-M   'P 1'
#
loop_
_entity.id
_entity.type
_entity.pdbx_description
1 polymer ?
#
loop_
_entity_poly.entity_id
_entity_poly.type
_entity_poly.pdbx_seq_one_letter_code
_entity_poly.pdbx_strand_id
1 'polypeptide(L)'
;MNKTISFTIIIGINKGYFHNNINKNGIQIIAEEWQKIAKKLYDETRIYVSCVMHPGKAVYNAEWGCPVGGEDIITITGTANPKFAQDLEQWEDIVIKIAKHLKAVLNQSTVTVEFHEVKNFVYLNEELK
;
A
#
# COMPACT_ATOMS: atom_id res chain seq x y z
N MET A 1 -1.70 -25.74 -5.79
CA MET A 1 -1.24 -24.34 -5.89
C MET A 1 -2.42 -23.46 -5.58
N ASN A 2 -2.31 -22.58 -4.60
CA ASN A 2 -3.41 -21.71 -4.21
C ASN A 2 -3.32 -20.43 -5.05
N LYS A 3 -4.36 -20.15 -5.82
CA LYS A 3 -4.54 -18.84 -6.45
C LYS A 3 -4.80 -17.80 -5.37
N THR A 4 -4.22 -16.62 -5.53
CA THR A 4 -4.45 -15.49 -4.63
C THR A 4 -4.29 -14.18 -5.38
N ILE A 5 -4.35 -13.07 -4.67
CA ILE A 5 -4.19 -11.72 -5.20
C ILE A 5 -3.07 -10.98 -4.48
N SER A 6 -2.48 -10.03 -5.18
CA SER A 6 -1.59 -9.02 -4.62
C SER A 6 -2.12 -7.63 -4.93
N PHE A 7 -1.69 -6.63 -4.17
CA PHE A 7 -1.97 -5.23 -4.47
C PHE A 7 -0.70 -4.40 -4.63
N THR A 8 -0.86 -3.29 -5.34
CA THR A 8 0.05 -2.15 -5.37
C THR A 8 -0.72 -0.88 -5.06
N ILE A 9 -0.27 -0.11 -4.08
CA ILE A 9 -0.76 1.24 -3.76
C ILE A 9 0.37 2.23 -4.01
N ILE A 10 0.10 3.32 -4.73
CA ILE A 10 1.03 4.43 -4.87
C ILE A 10 0.42 5.66 -4.20
N ILE A 11 1.14 6.23 -3.25
CA ILE A 11 0.66 7.39 -2.48
C ILE A 11 1.75 8.46 -2.34
N GLY A 12 1.36 9.71 -2.57
CA GLY A 12 2.20 10.88 -2.31
C GLY A 12 2.37 11.15 -0.81
N ILE A 13 3.52 11.69 -0.43
CA ILE A 13 3.83 12.03 0.97
C ILE A 13 3.48 13.49 1.28
N ASN A 14 3.54 14.35 0.28
CA ASN A 14 3.32 15.79 0.42
C ASN A 14 1.91 16.13 -0.13
N LYS A 15 1.31 17.22 0.37
CA LYS A 15 -0.11 17.51 0.13
C LYS A 15 -0.35 18.11 -1.26
N GLY A 16 -0.81 17.30 -2.21
CA GLY A 16 -1.35 17.79 -3.49
C GLY A 16 -0.28 18.02 -4.57
N TYR A 17 -0.48 19.03 -5.42
CA TYR A 17 0.44 19.37 -6.51
C TYR A 17 1.08 20.74 -6.26
N PHE A 18 2.17 21.07 -6.97
CA PHE A 18 2.85 22.37 -6.92
C PHE A 18 3.54 22.71 -5.58
N HIS A 19 4.18 21.73 -4.94
CA HIS A 19 4.98 21.96 -3.73
C HIS A 19 6.34 21.27 -3.80
N ASN A 20 7.29 21.77 -3.00
CA ASN A 20 8.53 21.06 -2.73
C ASN A 20 8.31 19.86 -1.81
N ASN A 21 9.24 18.92 -1.82
CA ASN A 21 9.24 17.80 -0.88
C ASN A 21 9.67 18.28 0.52
N ILE A 22 8.80 18.15 1.53
CA ILE A 22 9.03 18.71 2.87
C ILE A 22 9.17 17.59 3.92
N ASN A 23 8.54 16.44 3.72
CA ASN A 23 8.51 15.35 4.68
C ASN A 23 9.70 14.38 4.52
N LYS A 24 10.70 14.50 5.40
CA LYS A 24 11.92 13.65 5.38
C LYS A 24 11.70 12.20 5.85
N ASN A 25 10.56 11.87 6.47
CA ASN A 25 10.31 10.55 7.05
C ASN A 25 8.93 9.97 6.67
N GLY A 26 8.51 10.18 5.43
CA GLY A 26 7.17 9.79 4.94
C GLY A 26 6.86 8.30 5.11
N ILE A 27 7.86 7.43 4.92
CA ILE A 27 7.67 5.98 5.07
C ILE A 27 7.32 5.59 6.51
N GLN A 28 7.94 6.20 7.52
CA GLN A 28 7.66 5.89 8.92
C GLN A 28 6.23 6.30 9.29
N ILE A 29 5.80 7.50 8.90
CA ILE A 29 4.45 7.99 9.15
C ILE A 29 3.41 7.04 8.53
N ILE A 30 3.62 6.64 7.29
CA ILE A 30 2.69 5.74 6.57
C ILE A 30 2.68 4.35 7.19
N ALA A 31 3.85 3.83 7.61
CA ALA A 31 3.95 2.52 8.25
C ALA A 31 3.23 2.48 9.61
N GLU A 32 3.41 3.51 10.44
CA GLU A 32 2.72 3.62 11.73
C GLU A 32 1.21 3.74 11.56
N GLU A 33 0.75 4.57 10.62
CA GLU A 33 -0.68 4.70 10.31
C GLU A 33 -1.26 3.41 9.74
N TRP A 34 -0.54 2.70 8.85
CA TRP A 34 -0.94 1.41 8.32
C TRP A 34 -1.17 0.40 9.45
N GLN A 35 -0.22 0.26 10.38
CA GLN A 35 -0.35 -0.67 11.50
C GLN A 35 -1.58 -0.37 12.37
N LYS A 36 -1.85 0.92 12.67
CA LYS A 36 -3.02 1.34 13.46
C LYS A 36 -4.33 0.93 12.79
N ILE A 37 -4.52 1.29 11.52
CA ILE A 37 -5.77 0.99 10.81
C ILE A 37 -5.92 -0.50 10.51
N ALA A 38 -4.83 -1.20 10.16
CA ALA A 38 -4.86 -2.64 9.92
C ALA A 38 -5.24 -3.41 11.19
N LYS A 39 -4.74 -3.00 12.37
CA LYS A 39 -5.12 -3.60 13.65
C LYS A 39 -6.60 -3.37 13.96
N LYS A 40 -7.10 -2.14 13.76
CA LYS A 40 -8.52 -1.83 13.97
C LYS A 40 -9.42 -2.72 13.10
N LEU A 41 -9.13 -2.79 11.80
CA LEU A 41 -9.90 -3.62 10.86
C LEU A 41 -9.76 -5.12 11.17
N TYR A 42 -8.61 -5.57 11.65
CA TYR A 42 -8.42 -6.94 12.11
C TYR A 42 -9.29 -7.29 13.31
N ASP A 43 -9.48 -6.38 14.27
CA ASP A 43 -10.36 -6.64 15.41
C ASP A 43 -11.82 -6.83 15.00
N GLU A 44 -12.23 -6.19 13.90
CA GLU A 44 -13.58 -6.25 13.32
C GLU A 44 -13.76 -7.47 12.39
N THR A 45 -12.76 -7.80 11.58
CA THR A 45 -12.87 -8.76 10.46
C THR A 45 -12.10 -10.06 10.66
N ARG A 46 -11.15 -10.08 11.61
CA ARG A 46 -10.15 -11.14 11.79
C ARG A 46 -9.23 -11.38 10.59
N ILE A 47 -9.18 -10.44 9.64
CA ILE A 47 -8.26 -10.45 8.50
C ILE A 47 -7.25 -9.32 8.67
N TYR A 48 -5.96 -9.66 8.74
CA TYR A 48 -4.87 -8.68 8.86
C TYR A 48 -4.16 -8.53 7.52
N VAL A 49 -4.07 -7.29 7.03
CA VAL A 49 -3.36 -6.99 5.77
C VAL A 49 -1.94 -6.53 6.08
N SER A 50 -0.97 -7.43 5.88
CA SER A 50 0.45 -7.10 5.88
C SER A 50 0.87 -6.45 4.57
N CYS A 51 1.87 -5.57 4.61
CA CYS A 51 2.44 -4.94 3.42
C CYS A 51 3.96 -4.76 3.53
N VAL A 52 4.58 -4.43 2.41
CA VAL A 52 5.95 -3.95 2.26
C VAL A 52 5.90 -2.56 1.64
N MET A 53 6.77 -1.65 2.08
CA MET A 53 6.80 -0.27 1.60
C MET A 53 8.16 0.07 1.01
N HIS A 54 8.14 0.75 -0.14
CA HIS A 54 9.34 1.21 -0.84
C HIS A 54 9.22 2.71 -1.13
N PRO A 55 10.24 3.52 -0.79
CA PRO A 55 10.28 4.92 -1.22
C PRO A 55 10.51 5.00 -2.73
N GLY A 56 9.94 6.02 -3.37
CA GLY A 56 10.08 6.23 -4.80
C GLY A 56 9.82 7.67 -5.23
N LYS A 57 9.87 7.88 -6.55
CA LYS A 57 9.57 9.15 -7.20
C LYS A 57 8.50 8.97 -8.28
N ALA A 58 7.44 9.76 -8.21
CA ALA A 58 6.54 9.93 -9.36
C ALA A 58 7.09 11.05 -10.25
N VAL A 59 7.43 10.71 -11.49
CA VAL A 59 7.98 11.65 -12.47
C VAL A 59 6.98 11.79 -13.61
N TYR A 60 6.40 12.97 -13.73
CA TYR A 60 5.45 13.32 -14.78
C TYR A 60 5.75 14.73 -15.32
N ASN A 61 4.99 15.20 -16.31
CA ASN A 61 5.26 16.48 -16.96
C ASN A 61 5.28 17.63 -15.93
N ALA A 62 6.34 18.44 -15.95
CA ALA A 62 6.50 19.61 -15.09
C ALA A 62 5.37 20.64 -15.27
N GLU A 63 4.80 20.76 -16.48
CA GLU A 63 3.65 21.64 -16.75
C GLU A 63 2.39 21.23 -15.98
N TRP A 64 2.29 19.98 -15.52
CA TRP A 64 1.20 19.49 -14.67
C TRP A 64 1.52 19.69 -13.17
N GLY A 65 2.59 20.39 -12.84
CA GLY A 65 3.01 20.68 -11.48
C GLY A 65 3.96 19.67 -10.85
N CYS A 66 4.61 18.81 -11.65
CA CYS A 66 5.64 17.91 -11.14
C CYS A 66 6.88 18.70 -10.69
N PRO A 67 7.33 18.58 -9.43
CA PRO A 67 8.55 19.23 -9.00
C PRO A 67 9.78 18.67 -9.73
N VAL A 68 10.83 19.49 -9.86
CA VAL A 68 12.12 19.04 -10.43
C VAL A 68 12.64 17.84 -9.63
N GLY A 69 12.90 16.72 -10.32
CA GLY A 69 13.32 15.46 -9.70
C GLY A 69 12.19 14.56 -9.19
N GLY A 70 10.93 14.93 -9.43
CA GLY A 70 9.76 14.12 -9.13
C GLY A 70 9.22 14.28 -7.71
N GLU A 71 7.95 13.92 -7.55
CA GLU A 71 7.23 13.93 -6.29
C GLU A 71 7.62 12.71 -5.43
N ASP A 72 7.84 12.91 -4.13
CA ASP A 72 8.08 11.82 -3.20
C ASP A 72 6.82 10.96 -3.00
N ILE A 73 6.94 9.68 -3.32
CA ILE A 73 5.88 8.68 -3.14
C ILE A 73 6.37 7.52 -2.28
N ILE A 74 5.41 6.79 -1.72
CA ILE A 74 5.62 5.43 -1.24
C ILE A 74 4.82 4.46 -2.11
N THR A 75 5.49 3.42 -2.58
CA THR A 75 4.84 2.24 -3.17
C THR A 75 4.63 1.21 -2.06
N ILE A 76 3.39 0.82 -1.83
CA ILE A 76 2.99 -0.16 -0.83
C ILE A 76 2.50 -1.40 -1.57
N THR A 77 3.09 -2.56 -1.28
CA THR A 77 2.71 -3.83 -1.89
C THR A 77 2.33 -4.84 -0.83
N GLY A 78 1.47 -5.79 -1.20
CA GLY A 78 1.08 -6.88 -0.33
C GLY A 78 0.51 -8.03 -1.12
N THR A 79 0.48 -9.21 -0.52
CA THR A 79 -0.14 -10.40 -1.10
C THR A 79 -1.07 -11.03 -0.09
N ALA A 80 -2.30 -11.34 -0.51
CA ALA A 80 -3.25 -12.06 0.31
C ALA A 80 -2.69 -13.46 0.56
N ASN A 81 -2.25 -13.71 1.78
CA ASN A 81 -1.68 -14.99 2.12
C ASN A 81 -2.81 -16.04 2.18
N PRO A 82 -2.81 -17.10 1.34
CA PRO A 82 -3.92 -18.06 1.29
C PRO A 82 -4.18 -18.82 2.60
N LYS A 83 -3.22 -18.85 3.52
CA LYS A 83 -3.36 -19.47 4.85
C LYS A 83 -4.15 -18.59 5.81
N PHE A 84 -4.07 -17.26 5.66
CA PHE A 84 -4.62 -16.28 6.61
C PHE A 84 -5.74 -15.42 6.02
N ALA A 85 -5.81 -15.30 4.69
CA ALA A 85 -6.82 -14.57 3.94
C ALA A 85 -7.48 -15.54 2.96
N GLN A 86 -8.60 -16.13 3.39
CA GLN A 86 -9.40 -17.06 2.58
C GLN A 86 -10.50 -16.34 1.79
N ASP A 87 -11.05 -15.27 2.37
CA ASP A 87 -12.00 -14.38 1.71
C ASP A 87 -11.25 -13.25 1.02
N LEU A 88 -11.03 -13.40 -0.29
CA LEU A 88 -10.26 -12.44 -1.08
C LEU A 88 -11.04 -11.15 -1.32
N GLU A 89 -12.37 -11.21 -1.47
CA GLU A 89 -13.21 -10.03 -1.67
C GLU A 89 -13.21 -9.15 -0.42
N GLN A 90 -13.36 -9.76 0.77
CA GLN A 90 -13.23 -9.04 2.03
C GLN A 90 -11.81 -8.49 2.22
N TRP A 91 -10.78 -9.23 1.81
CA TRP A 91 -9.40 -8.74 1.89
C TRP A 91 -9.16 -7.52 1.00
N GLU A 92 -9.67 -7.50 -0.24
CA GLU A 92 -9.62 -6.33 -1.14
C GLU A 92 -10.34 -5.12 -0.52
N ASP A 93 -11.54 -5.31 0.05
CA ASP A 93 -12.27 -4.24 0.71
C ASP A 93 -11.48 -3.65 1.89
N ILE A 94 -10.80 -4.50 2.68
CA ILE A 94 -9.92 -4.04 3.77
C ILE A 94 -8.74 -3.23 3.21
N VAL A 95 -8.09 -3.69 2.14
CA VAL A 95 -7.01 -2.93 1.47
C VAL A 95 -7.51 -1.55 1.02
N ILE A 96 -8.69 -1.47 0.42
CA ILE A 96 -9.31 -0.21 -0.02
C ILE A 96 -9.64 0.69 1.18
N LYS A 97 -10.14 0.15 2.28
CA LYS A 97 -10.40 0.92 3.52
C LYS A 97 -9.11 1.50 4.11
N ILE A 98 -8.03 0.73 4.13
CA ILE A 98 -6.71 1.21 4.56
C ILE A 98 -6.22 2.32 3.65
N ALA A 99 -6.30 2.15 2.32
CA ALA A 99 -5.88 3.16 1.35
C ALA A 99 -6.69 4.47 1.49
N LYS A 100 -8.01 4.37 1.71
CA LYS A 100 -8.88 5.53 1.98
C LYS A 100 -8.49 6.26 3.27
N HIS A 101 -8.15 5.52 4.33
CA HIS A 101 -7.67 6.11 5.59
C HIS A 101 -6.37 6.88 5.36
N LEU A 102 -5.38 6.27 4.70
CA LEU A 102 -4.10 6.92 4.40
C LEU A 102 -4.25 8.16 3.53
N LYS A 103 -5.10 8.09 2.50
CA LYS A 103 -5.47 9.23 1.66
C LYS A 103 -5.95 10.41 2.50
N ALA A 104 -6.83 10.14 3.48
CA ALA A 104 -7.37 11.17 4.36
C ALA A 104 -6.30 11.76 5.29
N VAL A 105 -5.50 10.91 5.96
CA VAL A 105 -4.45 11.34 6.89
C VAL A 105 -3.38 12.20 6.19
N LEU A 106 -2.98 11.80 4.98
CA LEU A 106 -1.98 12.51 4.20
C LEU A 106 -2.55 13.65 3.34
N ASN A 107 -3.86 13.91 3.43
CA ASN A 107 -4.57 14.94 2.65
C ASN A 107 -4.35 14.82 1.13
N GLN A 108 -4.32 13.60 0.60
CA GLN A 108 -4.10 13.34 -0.81
C GLN A 108 -5.39 13.52 -1.62
N SER A 109 -5.28 14.16 -2.78
CA SER A 109 -6.39 14.29 -3.73
C SER A 109 -6.73 12.95 -4.36
N THR A 110 -5.71 12.19 -4.76
CA THR A 110 -5.80 10.90 -5.45
C THR A 110 -4.82 9.89 -4.85
N VAL A 111 -5.21 8.62 -4.82
CA VAL A 111 -4.36 7.46 -4.50
C VAL A 111 -4.75 6.36 -5.47
N THR A 112 -3.77 5.67 -6.06
CA THR A 112 -4.04 4.51 -6.92
C THR A 112 -3.94 3.23 -6.10
N VAL A 113 -4.85 2.29 -6.38
CA VAL A 113 -4.83 0.94 -5.82
C VAL A 113 -5.08 -0.03 -6.96
N GLU A 114 -4.14 -0.93 -7.17
CA GLU A 114 -4.19 -1.95 -8.21
C GLU A 114 -4.19 -3.32 -7.55
N PHE A 115 -4.99 -4.24 -8.08
CA PHE A 115 -4.99 -5.65 -7.68
C PHE A 115 -4.52 -6.52 -8.85
N HIS A 116 -3.75 -7.56 -8.55
CA HIS A 116 -3.18 -8.47 -9.54
C HIS A 116 -3.37 -9.92 -9.12
N GLU A 117 -3.78 -10.79 -10.05
CA GLU A 117 -3.85 -12.24 -9.80
C GLU A 117 -2.44 -12.82 -9.62
N VAL A 118 -2.24 -13.54 -8.53
CA VAL A 118 -1.04 -14.33 -8.28
C VAL A 118 -1.35 -15.77 -8.63
N LYS A 119 -0.87 -16.19 -9.81
CA LYS A 119 -1.11 -17.53 -10.36
C LYS A 119 -0.58 -18.64 -9.45
N ASN A 120 0.65 -18.47 -8.93
CA ASN A 120 1.35 -19.46 -8.12
C ASN A 120 1.91 -18.81 -6.86
N PHE A 121 1.28 -19.05 -5.71
CA PHE A 121 1.86 -18.75 -4.41
C PHE A 121 2.57 -20.00 -3.87
N VAL A 122 3.88 -19.90 -3.63
CA VAL A 122 4.71 -21.01 -3.15
C VAL A 122 5.38 -20.62 -1.84
N TYR A 123 5.23 -21.47 -0.82
CA TYR A 123 6.03 -21.41 0.38
C TYR A 123 7.31 -22.20 0.17
N LEU A 124 8.45 -21.55 0.37
CA LEU A 124 9.73 -22.24 0.55
C LEU A 124 9.99 -22.35 2.05
N ASN A 125 9.54 -23.46 2.64
CA ASN A 125 9.88 -23.86 4.00
C ASN A 125 10.99 -24.92 3.93
N GLU A 126 11.89 -24.92 4.91
CA GLU A 126 12.94 -25.94 4.97
C GLU A 126 12.33 -27.34 5.13
N GLU A 127 12.66 -28.23 4.19
CA GLU A 127 13.17 -29.56 4.50
C GLU A 127 14.32 -29.86 3.53
N LEU A 128 15.48 -29.21 3.72
CA LEU A 128 16.73 -29.79 3.26
C LEU A 128 17.18 -30.76 4.36
N LYS A 129 16.86 -32.05 4.17
CA LYS A 129 17.46 -33.14 4.95
C LYS A 129 18.96 -33.19 4.75
#